data_AF-A0A4Y2LHK0-F1
#
_entry.id   AF-A0A4Y2LHK0-F1
#
_cell.length_a   1.000
_cell.length_b   1.000
_cell.length_c   1.000
_cell.angle_alpha   90.00
_cell.angle_beta   90.00
_cell.angle_gamma   90.00
#
_symmetry.space_group_name_H-M   'P 1'
#
loop_
_entity.id
_entity.type
_entity.pdbx_description
1 polymer ?
#
loop_
_entity_poly.entity_id
_entity_poly.type
_entity_poly.pdbx_seq_one_letter_code
_entity_poly.pdbx_strand_id
1 'polypeptide(L)'
;MELVPNNQSYLPESEEFYLPHHGVVREESTSTKLRVVFNGSAKSSNSFSLNEALYTGPKLQPDVFKILLNFRTFPIAISADIEKIYQQIRIHSEDADIQRIIWRTDTNHPLSTYRLLTVTYGTSCAPYLSIRTLHQLAADEMSTSPEACKIIREHFYVDDLLTGANSVSHAKVLVSEINRVLQSGGFTLKKWASNIVDVLDSIPAENKLQKTEISIDESSSVKILGVHWNSHQDTLQIKITDPQEVFTKRQLLSVIARIFDPLGILSPTTIVLKILMQDLWNNQLYWDAGIPHEILKTWKTFQSELSFLKDIKLPRYLKNVYSESVIVQLHGFCDASSKAYAAVIYIRVLTDTGEIFVTFVAAKTRVAPLKQLTIPRFELCSALLLAQLYQSV
;
A
#
# COMPACT_ATOMS: atom_id res chain seq x y z
N MET A 1 17.52 19.95 -2.43
CA MET A 1 17.62 21.01 -1.40
C MET A 1 18.67 22.00 -1.84
N GLU A 2 18.57 23.25 -1.41
CA GLU A 2 19.59 24.26 -1.63
C GLU A 2 19.93 24.98 -0.33
N LEU A 3 21.15 25.51 -0.25
CA LEU A 3 21.59 26.30 0.90
C LEU A 3 20.85 27.64 0.88
N VAL A 4 20.24 28.01 2.01
CA VAL A 4 19.62 29.33 2.15
C VAL A 4 20.75 30.36 2.34
N PRO A 5 20.86 31.38 1.48
CA PRO A 5 21.85 32.43 1.64
C PRO A 5 21.77 33.13 3.00
N ASN A 6 22.90 33.59 3.54
CA ASN A 6 22.94 34.27 4.85
C ASN A 6 22.02 35.50 4.93
N ASN A 7 21.77 36.19 3.80
CA ASN A 7 20.87 37.33 3.71
C ASN A 7 19.37 36.95 3.66
N GLN A 8 19.05 35.66 3.54
CA GLN A 8 17.69 35.12 3.55
C GLN A 8 17.43 34.22 4.78
N SER A 9 18.38 34.17 5.72
CA SER A 9 18.29 33.29 6.90
C SER A 9 17.21 33.71 7.92
N TYR A 10 16.73 34.96 7.82
CA TYR A 10 15.70 35.51 8.69
C TYR A 10 14.62 36.17 7.82
N LEU A 11 13.60 35.40 7.45
CA LEU A 11 12.35 35.93 6.90
C LEU A 11 11.36 36.21 8.05
N PRO A 12 10.29 36.99 7.82
CA PRO A 12 9.19 37.07 8.77
C PRO A 12 8.67 35.66 9.14
N GLU A 13 8.26 35.43 10.39
CA GLU A 13 7.79 34.10 10.86
C GLU A 13 6.62 33.52 10.04
N SER A 14 5.89 34.34 9.30
CA SER A 14 4.81 33.92 8.40
C SER A 14 5.28 33.38 7.04
N GLU A 15 6.57 33.52 6.71
CA GLU A 15 7.15 33.20 5.39
C GLU A 15 8.15 32.05 5.44
N GLU A 16 8.45 31.50 6.63
CA GLU A 16 9.36 30.38 6.79
C GLU A 16 8.88 29.35 7.81
N PHE A 17 9.21 28.08 7.59
CA PHE A 17 8.96 27.02 8.57
C PHE A 17 10.09 26.00 8.56
N TYR A 18 10.60 25.65 9.74
CA TYR A 18 11.66 24.66 9.91
C TYR A 18 11.07 23.29 10.25
N LEU A 19 11.25 22.33 9.36
CA LEU A 19 10.87 20.94 9.55
C LEU A 19 11.90 20.20 10.40
N PRO A 20 11.52 19.69 11.58
CA PRO A 20 12.35 18.75 12.30
C PRO A 20 12.53 17.49 11.48
N HIS A 21 13.73 16.94 11.48
CA HIS A 21 14.02 15.70 10.79
C HIS A 21 14.94 14.78 11.59
N HIS A 22 14.88 13.49 11.28
CA HIS A 22 15.81 12.49 11.80
C HIS A 22 16.01 11.37 10.78
N GLY A 23 17.11 10.65 10.90
CA GLY A 23 17.38 9.46 10.09
C GLY A 23 16.81 8.20 10.73
N VAL A 24 16.17 7.35 9.93
CA VAL A 24 15.78 6.00 10.29
C VAL A 24 16.56 5.02 9.41
N VAL A 25 17.39 4.20 10.04
CA VAL A 25 18.15 3.16 9.35
C VAL A 25 17.28 1.92 9.16
N ARG A 26 17.27 1.40 7.93
CA ARG A 26 16.61 0.15 7.54
C ARG A 26 17.64 -0.79 6.95
N GLU A 27 18.21 -1.61 7.82
CA GLU A 27 19.27 -2.54 7.43
C GLU A 27 18.80 -3.55 6.37
N GLU A 28 17.51 -3.90 6.36
CA GLU A 28 16.89 -4.79 5.38
C GLU A 28 16.63 -4.13 4.00
N SER A 29 16.71 -2.80 3.89
CA SER A 29 16.50 -2.12 2.59
C SER A 29 17.76 -2.25 1.72
N THR A 30 17.61 -2.89 0.56
CA THR A 30 18.71 -3.06 -0.40
C THR A 30 19.05 -1.78 -1.15
N SER A 31 18.10 -0.85 -1.33
CA SER A 31 18.29 0.37 -2.12
C SER A 31 18.52 1.63 -1.26
N THR A 32 17.87 1.75 -0.11
CA THR A 32 17.90 2.99 0.70
C THR A 32 18.01 2.66 2.19
N LYS A 33 19.24 2.36 2.64
CA LYS A 33 19.53 1.98 4.03
C LYS A 33 19.21 3.08 5.04
N LEU A 34 19.28 4.35 4.65
CA LEU A 34 18.92 5.49 5.50
C LEU A 34 17.75 6.24 4.87
N ARG A 35 16.63 6.37 5.59
CA ARG A 35 15.54 7.25 5.20
C ARG A 35 15.48 8.41 6.18
N VAL A 36 15.48 9.64 5.66
CA VAL A 36 15.16 10.81 6.49
C VAL A 36 13.67 10.77 6.81
N VAL A 37 13.23 11.32 7.94
CA VAL A 37 11.82 11.50 8.27
C VAL A 37 11.62 12.95 8.63
N PHE A 38 10.75 13.64 7.90
CA PHE A 38 10.37 15.02 8.18
C PHE A 38 9.08 15.02 9.00
N ASN A 39 9.05 15.80 10.08
CA ASN A 39 7.89 15.89 10.96
C ASN A 39 7.10 17.18 10.72
N GLY A 40 6.19 17.15 9.74
CA GLY A 40 5.27 18.27 9.47
C GLY A 40 4.19 18.49 10.54
N SER A 41 4.09 17.60 11.54
CA SER A 41 3.12 17.71 12.64
C SER A 41 3.75 18.24 13.93
N ALA A 42 5.06 18.51 13.93
CA ALA A 42 5.71 19.17 15.05
C ALA A 42 5.19 20.61 15.17
N LYS A 43 4.78 20.99 16.37
CA LYS A 43 4.34 22.35 16.66
C LYS A 43 5.56 23.28 16.76
N SER A 44 5.45 24.44 16.15
CA SER A 44 6.45 25.50 16.29
C SER A 44 6.23 26.34 17.55
N SER A 45 7.04 27.38 17.75
CA SER A 45 6.89 28.36 18.84
C SER A 45 5.50 29.00 18.90
N ASN A 46 4.81 29.13 17.77
CA ASN A 46 3.45 29.68 17.69
C ASN A 46 2.35 28.63 17.97
N SER A 47 2.70 27.41 18.39
CA SER A 47 1.80 26.28 18.68
C SER A 47 1.04 25.69 17.49
N PHE A 48 1.32 26.12 16.26
CA PHE A 48 0.83 25.51 15.03
C PHE A 48 1.91 24.65 14.39
N SER A 49 1.48 23.57 13.74
CA SER A 49 2.30 22.72 12.88
C SER A 49 2.06 23.05 11.41
N LEU A 50 3.03 22.72 10.56
CA LEU A 50 2.90 22.93 9.12
C LEU A 50 1.68 22.19 8.54
N ASN A 51 1.43 20.96 8.99
CA ASN A 51 0.30 20.16 8.50
C ASN A 51 -1.07 20.73 8.87
N GLU A 52 -1.18 21.53 9.94
CA GLU A 52 -2.41 22.25 10.30
C GLU A 52 -2.65 23.47 9.41
N ALA A 53 -1.57 24.08 8.89
CA ALA A 53 -1.64 25.24 8.01
C ALA A 53 -1.83 24.87 6.52
N LEU A 54 -1.32 23.70 6.11
CA LEU A 54 -1.39 23.25 4.72
C LEU A 54 -2.78 22.76 4.33
N TYR A 55 -3.22 23.13 3.13
CA TYR A 55 -4.40 22.54 2.51
C TYR A 55 -4.06 21.15 1.93
N THR A 56 -4.57 20.09 2.56
CA THR A 56 -4.31 18.68 2.18
C THR A 56 -4.75 18.32 0.76
N GLY A 57 -5.79 18.99 0.24
CA GLY A 57 -6.44 18.61 -1.00
C GLY A 57 -7.39 17.40 -0.87
N PRO A 58 -8.22 17.12 -1.88
CA PRO A 58 -9.13 15.97 -1.89
C PRO A 58 -8.39 14.64 -2.01
N LYS A 59 -9.00 13.55 -1.54
CA LYS A 59 -8.43 12.21 -1.69
C LYS A 59 -8.48 11.75 -3.15
N LEU A 60 -7.31 11.63 -3.76
CA LEU A 60 -7.13 11.09 -5.13
C LEU A 60 -6.64 9.64 -5.16
N GLN A 61 -6.19 9.07 -4.03
CA GLN A 61 -5.69 7.68 -4.00
C GLN A 61 -6.77 6.72 -4.48
N PRO A 62 -6.51 5.90 -5.52
CA PRO A 62 -7.40 4.82 -5.88
C PRO A 62 -7.50 3.81 -4.73
N ASP A 63 -8.58 3.04 -4.71
CA ASP A 63 -8.74 1.97 -3.75
C ASP A 63 -7.77 0.82 -4.06
N VAL A 64 -6.84 0.55 -3.16
CA VAL A 64 -5.88 -0.55 -3.28
C VAL A 64 -6.58 -1.89 -3.51
N PHE A 65 -7.78 -2.07 -2.95
CA PHE A 65 -8.59 -3.27 -3.19
C PHE A 65 -8.91 -3.43 -4.68
N LYS A 66 -9.32 -2.35 -5.35
CA LYS A 66 -9.64 -2.35 -6.78
C LYS A 66 -8.40 -2.52 -7.64
N ILE A 67 -7.30 -1.85 -7.31
CA ILE A 67 -6.01 -2.03 -8.01
C ILE A 67 -5.62 -3.51 -7.99
N LEU A 68 -5.74 -4.17 -6.83
CA LEU A 68 -5.38 -5.58 -6.71
C LEU A 68 -6.33 -6.53 -7.40
N LEU A 69 -7.62 -6.23 -7.44
CA LEU A 69 -8.55 -7.01 -8.25
C LEU A 69 -8.22 -6.88 -9.75
N ASN A 70 -8.02 -5.66 -10.25
CA ASN A 70 -7.64 -5.42 -11.64
C ASN A 70 -6.28 -6.06 -11.98
N PHE A 71 -5.31 -5.99 -11.07
CA PHE A 71 -4.02 -6.65 -11.26
C PHE A 71 -4.16 -8.16 -11.43
N ARG A 72 -5.24 -8.76 -10.93
CA ARG A 72 -5.53 -10.19 -11.05
C ARG A 72 -6.32 -10.55 -12.31
N THR A 73 -6.84 -9.60 -13.09
CA THR A 73 -7.69 -9.93 -14.25
C THR A 73 -6.92 -10.29 -15.52
N PHE A 74 -5.65 -9.91 -15.60
CA PHE A 74 -4.86 -10.13 -16.81
C PHE A 74 -3.99 -11.40 -16.73
N PRO A 75 -3.84 -12.18 -17.81
CA PRO A 75 -2.91 -13.32 -17.82
C PRO A 75 -1.45 -12.87 -17.69
N ILE A 76 -1.10 -11.69 -18.22
CA ILE A 76 0.24 -11.12 -18.12
C ILE A 76 0.19 -9.95 -17.15
N ALA A 77 0.94 -10.04 -16.07
CA ALA A 77 1.06 -9.01 -15.06
C ALA A 77 2.34 -8.19 -15.27
N ILE A 78 2.24 -6.90 -14.99
CA ILE A 78 3.34 -5.93 -15.05
C ILE A 78 3.31 -5.12 -13.76
N SER A 79 4.48 -4.98 -13.13
CA SER A 79 4.67 -4.11 -11.98
C SER A 79 5.93 -3.26 -12.14
N ALA A 80 5.91 -2.06 -11.58
CA ALA A 80 7.06 -1.15 -11.49
C ALA A 80 6.85 -0.17 -10.33
N ASP A 81 7.89 0.58 -9.98
CA ASP A 81 7.91 1.55 -8.88
C ASP A 81 8.48 2.88 -9.38
N ILE A 82 7.85 4.01 -9.07
CA ILE A 82 8.41 5.33 -9.39
C ILE A 82 9.50 5.66 -8.37
N GLU A 83 10.73 5.79 -8.84
CA GLU A 83 11.86 6.06 -7.96
C GLU A 83 11.68 7.38 -7.20
N LYS A 84 11.47 7.33 -5.89
CA LYS A 84 11.46 8.53 -5.03
C LYS A 84 10.49 9.61 -5.56
N ILE A 85 9.27 9.23 -5.91
CA ILE A 85 8.26 10.09 -6.58
C ILE A 85 8.23 11.54 -6.06
N TYR A 86 8.23 11.73 -4.73
CA TYR A 86 8.15 13.06 -4.12
C TYR A 86 9.33 13.96 -4.49
N GLN A 87 10.53 13.39 -4.63
CA GLN A 87 11.76 14.12 -4.98
C GLN A 87 11.82 14.49 -6.48
N GLN A 88 10.92 13.94 -7.29
CA GLN A 88 10.85 14.24 -8.72
C GLN A 88 9.86 15.38 -9.02
N ILE A 89 9.16 15.90 -8.01
CA ILE A 89 8.15 16.94 -8.16
C ILE A 89 8.62 18.20 -7.45
N ARG A 90 8.87 19.28 -8.21
CA ARG A 90 9.20 20.59 -7.65
C ARG A 90 7.97 21.24 -7.02
N ILE A 91 8.18 21.89 -5.89
CA ILE A 91 7.19 22.81 -5.31
C ILE A 91 7.35 24.20 -5.94
N HIS A 92 6.33 25.05 -5.75
CA HIS A 92 6.43 26.44 -6.17
C HIS A 92 7.56 27.15 -5.40
N SER A 93 8.27 28.07 -6.06
CA SER A 93 9.42 28.75 -5.44
C SER A 93 9.04 29.57 -4.22
N GLU A 94 7.82 30.11 -4.19
CA GLU A 94 7.29 30.89 -3.05
C GLU A 94 7.00 30.02 -1.82
N ASP A 95 6.75 28.72 -2.00
CA ASP A 95 6.49 27.78 -0.91
C ASP A 95 7.76 27.14 -0.35
N ALA A 96 8.91 27.37 -0.99
CA ALA A 96 10.14 26.65 -0.66
C ALA A 96 10.65 26.95 0.75
N ASP A 97 10.49 28.19 1.22
CA ASP A 97 10.91 28.60 2.56
C ASP A 97 10.03 28.03 3.70
N ILE A 98 8.86 27.50 3.36
CA ILE A 98 7.98 26.76 4.29
C ILE A 98 8.51 25.31 4.51
N GLN A 99 9.53 24.88 3.78
CA GLN A 99 10.14 23.55 3.91
C GLN A 99 11.64 23.65 4.23
N ARG A 100 12.01 24.54 5.16
CA ARG A 100 13.39 24.68 5.62
C ARG A 100 13.79 23.57 6.58
N ILE A 101 15.09 23.26 6.59
CA ILE A 101 15.71 22.33 7.51
C ILE A 101 17.03 22.89 8.01
N ILE A 102 17.44 22.46 9.19
CA ILE A 102 18.78 22.70 9.72
C ILE A 102 19.61 21.44 9.50
N TRP A 103 20.80 21.58 8.94
CA TRP A 103 21.70 20.45 8.66
C TRP A 103 23.17 20.82 8.90
N ARG A 104 23.96 19.83 9.32
CA ARG A 104 25.43 19.85 9.32
C ARG A 104 25.94 18.44 9.05
N THR A 105 27.11 18.33 8.44
CA THR A 105 27.72 17.03 8.09
C THR A 105 28.20 16.28 9.34
N ASP A 106 28.80 17.00 10.29
CA ASP A 106 29.26 16.48 11.57
C ASP A 106 29.32 17.59 12.63
N THR A 107 29.68 17.25 13.86
CA THR A 107 29.70 18.18 15.01
C THR A 107 30.71 19.32 14.88
N ASN A 108 31.72 19.17 14.01
CA ASN A 108 32.76 20.17 13.79
C ASN A 108 32.36 21.21 12.75
N HIS A 109 31.31 20.95 11.97
CA HIS A 109 30.78 21.89 10.99
C HIS A 109 29.66 22.76 11.58
N PRO A 110 29.57 24.04 11.20
CA PRO A 110 28.49 24.91 11.64
C PRO A 110 27.15 24.41 11.10
N LEU A 111 26.08 24.65 11.87
CA LEU A 111 24.71 24.41 11.40
C LEU A 111 24.43 25.35 10.22
N SER A 112 23.85 24.80 9.17
CA SER A 112 23.47 25.52 7.96
C SER A 112 21.98 25.31 7.69
N THR A 113 21.33 26.34 7.17
CA THR A 113 19.92 26.28 6.76
C THR A 113 19.83 25.87 5.30
N TYR A 114 18.99 24.89 5.02
CA TYR A 114 18.64 24.47 3.66
C TYR A 114 17.14 24.57 3.47
N ARG A 115 16.68 24.79 2.22
CA ARG A 115 15.28 24.61 1.85
C ARG A 115 15.10 23.44 0.90
N LEU A 116 14.06 22.66 1.14
CA LEU A 116 13.66 21.56 0.27
C LEU A 116 12.92 22.15 -0.94
N LEU A 117 13.25 21.68 -2.14
CA LEU A 117 12.74 22.25 -3.41
C LEU A 117 11.70 21.35 -4.08
N THR A 118 11.37 20.25 -3.44
CA THR A 118 10.51 19.21 -3.98
C THR A 118 9.43 18.88 -2.97
N VAL A 119 8.39 18.17 -3.39
CA VAL A 119 7.37 17.70 -2.48
C VAL A 119 8.04 16.90 -1.35
N THR A 120 7.75 17.27 -0.11
CA THR A 120 8.36 16.63 1.06
C THR A 120 7.37 15.67 1.70
N TYR A 121 7.73 14.39 1.75
CA TYR A 121 6.93 13.38 2.44
C TYR A 121 6.86 13.67 3.94
N GLY A 122 5.71 13.36 4.56
CA GLY A 122 5.40 13.76 5.94
C GLY A 122 4.62 15.07 6.04
N THR A 123 4.52 15.83 4.95
CA THR A 123 3.55 16.93 4.82
C THR A 123 2.16 16.39 4.45
N SER A 124 1.10 17.06 4.93
CA SER A 124 -0.29 16.62 4.74
C SER A 124 -0.71 16.61 3.26
N CYS A 125 -0.25 17.57 2.46
CA CYS A 125 -0.59 17.69 1.04
C CYS A 125 0.25 16.83 0.09
N ALA A 126 1.37 16.24 0.54
CA ALA A 126 2.27 15.48 -0.32
C ALA A 126 1.59 14.36 -1.12
N PRO A 127 0.69 13.53 -0.55
CA PRO A 127 0.00 12.49 -1.30
C PRO A 127 -0.92 13.05 -2.39
N TYR A 128 -1.57 14.19 -2.16
CA TYR A 128 -2.39 14.85 -3.18
C TYR A 128 -1.51 15.38 -4.31
N LEU A 129 -0.45 16.12 -3.97
CA LEU A 129 0.46 16.71 -4.95
C LEU A 129 1.09 15.64 -5.85
N SER A 130 1.57 14.52 -5.28
CA SER A 130 2.20 13.47 -6.08
C SER A 130 1.25 12.83 -7.09
N ILE A 131 0.03 12.51 -6.66
CA ILE A 131 -0.97 11.85 -7.53
C ILE A 131 -1.56 12.84 -8.54
N ARG A 132 -1.83 14.08 -8.11
CA ARG A 132 -2.37 15.11 -8.99
C ARG A 132 -1.42 15.46 -10.12
N THR A 133 -0.10 15.45 -9.87
CA THR A 133 0.93 15.64 -10.89
C THR A 133 0.94 14.49 -11.90
N LEU A 134 0.88 13.23 -11.45
CA LEU A 134 0.74 12.08 -12.37
C LEU A 134 -0.53 12.15 -13.22
N HIS A 135 -1.65 12.54 -12.60
CA HIS A 135 -2.93 12.74 -13.32
C HIS A 135 -2.85 13.88 -14.32
N GLN A 136 -2.11 14.96 -14.02
CA GLN A 136 -1.88 16.05 -14.96
C GLN A 136 -1.07 15.57 -16.17
N LEU A 137 0.06 14.91 -15.91
CA LEU A 137 0.91 14.35 -16.97
C LEU A 137 0.14 13.42 -17.89
N ALA A 138 -0.69 12.54 -17.33
CA ALA A 138 -1.56 11.66 -18.11
C ALA A 138 -2.63 12.43 -18.91
N ALA A 139 -3.11 13.58 -18.43
CA ALA A 139 -4.03 14.42 -19.18
C ALA A 139 -3.32 15.11 -20.36
N ASP A 140 -2.10 15.60 -20.13
CA ASP A 140 -1.30 16.30 -21.13
C ASP A 140 -0.85 15.35 -22.26
N GLU A 141 -0.55 14.09 -21.93
CA GLU A 141 -0.08 13.06 -22.89
C GLU A 141 -1.21 12.20 -23.49
N MET A 142 -2.47 12.48 -23.12
CA MET A 142 -3.64 11.67 -23.49
C MET A 142 -3.80 11.48 -25.01
N SER A 143 -3.43 12.48 -25.81
CA SER A 143 -3.53 12.44 -27.28
C SER A 143 -2.53 11.46 -27.92
N THR A 144 -1.42 11.17 -27.24
CA THR A 144 -0.31 10.39 -27.81
C THR A 144 -0.33 8.95 -27.32
N SER A 145 -0.66 8.71 -26.05
CA SER A 145 -0.74 7.34 -25.49
C SER A 145 -1.96 7.17 -24.57
N PRO A 146 -3.18 7.09 -25.13
CA PRO A 146 -4.41 7.09 -24.36
C PRO A 146 -4.50 5.94 -23.34
N GLU A 147 -4.07 4.73 -23.74
CA GLU A 147 -4.14 3.54 -22.87
C GLU A 147 -3.15 3.64 -21.71
N ALA A 148 -1.89 4.02 -21.98
CA ALA A 148 -0.90 4.27 -20.93
C ALA A 148 -1.36 5.38 -19.96
N CYS A 149 -1.95 6.45 -20.46
CA CYS A 149 -2.48 7.54 -19.64
C CYS A 149 -3.62 7.08 -18.74
N LYS A 150 -4.50 6.20 -19.24
CA LYS A 150 -5.54 5.57 -18.40
C LYS A 150 -4.93 4.72 -17.29
N ILE A 151 -3.94 3.88 -17.62
CA ILE A 151 -3.22 3.06 -16.64
C ILE A 151 -2.55 3.94 -15.58
N ILE A 152 -1.87 5.02 -15.97
CA ILE A 152 -1.22 5.95 -15.03
C ILE A 152 -2.23 6.55 -14.03
N ARG A 153 -3.46 6.82 -14.47
CA ARG A 153 -4.51 7.38 -13.61
C ARG A 153 -5.15 6.38 -12.66
N GLU A 154 -5.28 5.12 -13.09
CA GLU A 154 -6.15 4.14 -12.45
C GLU A 154 -5.40 2.99 -11.74
N HIS A 155 -4.18 2.67 -12.18
CA HIS A 155 -3.46 1.45 -11.78
C HIS A 155 -2.26 1.72 -10.85
N PHE A 156 -1.97 2.98 -10.52
CA PHE A 156 -0.98 3.33 -9.52
C PHE A 156 -1.56 3.35 -8.10
N TYR A 157 -0.88 2.68 -7.18
CA TYR A 157 -1.04 2.89 -5.74
C TYR A 157 0.11 3.79 -5.27
N VAL A 158 -0.12 5.10 -5.31
CA VAL A 158 0.92 6.12 -5.07
C VAL A 158 2.07 5.98 -6.08
N ASP A 159 3.18 5.35 -5.71
CA ASP A 159 4.39 5.10 -6.52
C ASP A 159 4.42 3.71 -7.16
N ASP A 160 3.64 2.75 -6.65
CA ASP A 160 3.59 1.37 -7.14
C ASP A 160 2.62 1.23 -8.33
N LEU A 161 3.12 0.79 -9.49
CA LEU A 161 2.32 0.38 -10.64
C LEU A 161 1.98 -1.10 -10.56
N LEU A 162 0.70 -1.42 -10.69
CA LEU A 162 0.20 -2.80 -10.83
C LEU A 162 -0.80 -2.88 -11.99
N THR A 163 -0.37 -3.44 -13.12
CA THR A 163 -1.18 -3.51 -14.34
C THR A 163 -0.99 -4.85 -15.06
N GLY A 164 -1.59 -5.01 -16.24
CA GLY A 164 -1.40 -6.20 -17.05
C GLY A 164 -1.95 -6.06 -18.46
N ALA A 165 -1.83 -7.13 -19.24
CA ALA A 165 -2.32 -7.22 -20.61
C ALA A 165 -2.73 -8.66 -20.97
N ASN A 166 -3.43 -8.80 -22.09
CA ASN A 166 -3.90 -10.10 -22.58
C ASN A 166 -2.90 -10.83 -23.49
N SER A 167 -1.89 -10.12 -24.02
CA SER A 167 -0.86 -10.71 -24.89
C SER A 167 0.52 -10.09 -24.65
N VAL A 168 1.57 -10.85 -24.93
CA VAL A 168 2.96 -10.40 -24.70
C VAL A 168 3.30 -9.20 -25.58
N SER A 169 2.82 -9.19 -26.83
CA SER A 169 3.03 -8.06 -27.75
C SER A 169 2.38 -6.78 -27.23
N HIS A 170 1.13 -6.85 -26.76
CA HIS A 170 0.45 -5.70 -26.17
C HIS A 170 1.11 -5.25 -24.88
N ALA A 171 1.52 -6.18 -24.02
CA ALA A 171 2.26 -5.89 -22.79
C ALA A 171 3.56 -5.11 -23.08
N LYS A 172 4.33 -5.49 -24.10
CA LYS A 172 5.56 -4.79 -24.52
C LYS A 172 5.27 -3.35 -24.95
N VAL A 173 4.20 -3.13 -25.71
CA VAL A 173 3.77 -1.78 -26.13
C VAL A 173 3.41 -0.96 -24.90
N LEU A 174 2.59 -1.49 -23.99
CA LEU A 174 2.19 -0.80 -22.77
C LEU A 174 3.39 -0.40 -21.90
N VAL A 175 4.33 -1.31 -21.66
CA VAL A 175 5.56 -1.01 -20.91
C VAL A 175 6.31 0.16 -21.53
N SER A 176 6.48 0.15 -22.86
CA SER A 176 7.16 1.21 -23.59
C SER A 176 6.42 2.55 -23.50
N GLU A 177 5.10 2.56 -23.69
CA GLU A 177 4.30 3.79 -23.64
C GLU A 177 4.22 4.39 -22.24
N ILE A 178 4.01 3.56 -21.21
CA ILE A 178 3.99 4.01 -19.81
C ILE A 178 5.34 4.63 -19.46
N ASN A 179 6.44 3.97 -19.81
CA ASN A 179 7.78 4.50 -19.54
C ASN A 179 8.03 5.81 -20.30
N ARG A 180 7.58 5.92 -21.56
CA ARG A 180 7.68 7.15 -22.36
C ARG A 180 6.92 8.32 -21.72
N VAL A 181 5.66 8.10 -21.37
CA VAL A 181 4.81 9.14 -20.76
C VAL A 181 5.37 9.61 -19.43
N LEU A 182 5.79 8.68 -18.56
CA LEU A 182 6.36 9.04 -17.26
C LEU A 182 7.70 9.77 -17.43
N GLN A 183 8.56 9.32 -18.35
CA GLN A 183 9.83 9.99 -18.67
C GLN A 183 9.63 11.42 -19.20
N SER A 184 8.58 11.71 -19.97
CA SER A 184 8.33 13.08 -20.44
C SER A 184 8.01 14.05 -19.29
N GLY A 185 7.43 13.53 -18.20
CA GLY A 185 7.25 14.27 -16.94
C GLY A 185 8.44 14.22 -15.98
N GLY A 186 9.56 13.60 -16.38
CA GLY A 186 10.75 13.42 -15.53
C GLY A 186 10.64 12.27 -14.52
N PHE A 187 9.60 11.44 -14.62
CA PHE A 187 9.41 10.29 -13.74
C PHE A 187 10.15 9.05 -14.23
N THR A 188 11.01 8.50 -13.36
CA THR A 188 11.77 7.29 -13.66
C THR A 188 11.16 6.08 -12.95
N LEU A 189 10.77 5.06 -13.73
CA LEU A 189 10.34 3.77 -13.22
C LEU A 189 11.51 2.81 -13.00
N LYS A 190 11.49 2.13 -11.86
CA LYS A 190 12.44 1.09 -11.43
C LYS A 190 11.68 -0.16 -11.01
N LYS A 191 12.43 -1.20 -10.61
CA LYS A 191 11.89 -2.48 -10.10
C LYS A 191 10.86 -3.12 -11.03
N TRP A 192 11.05 -2.97 -12.34
CA TRP A 192 10.15 -3.59 -13.33
C TRP A 192 10.11 -5.10 -13.16
N ALA A 193 8.91 -5.67 -13.13
CA ALA A 193 8.69 -7.09 -13.03
C ALA A 193 7.47 -7.54 -13.83
N SER A 194 7.53 -8.77 -14.36
CA SER A 194 6.43 -9.42 -15.06
C SER A 194 6.48 -10.93 -14.81
N ASN A 195 5.33 -11.60 -14.91
CA ASN A 195 5.31 -13.06 -14.94
C ASN A 195 5.84 -13.64 -16.26
N ILE A 196 5.97 -12.81 -17.31
CA ILE A 196 6.60 -13.19 -18.58
C ILE A 196 7.84 -12.33 -18.79
N VAL A 197 9.02 -12.94 -18.77
CA VAL A 197 10.31 -12.23 -18.83
C VAL A 197 10.45 -11.37 -20.10
N ASP A 198 10.02 -11.91 -21.24
CA ASP A 198 10.10 -11.26 -22.55
C ASP A 198 9.43 -9.88 -22.54
N VAL A 199 8.37 -9.67 -21.75
CA VAL A 199 7.64 -8.38 -21.68
C VAL A 199 8.58 -7.22 -21.34
N LEU A 200 9.68 -7.49 -20.63
CA LEU A 200 10.62 -6.50 -20.14
C LEU A 200 11.92 -6.42 -20.97
N ASP A 201 11.98 -7.01 -22.17
CA ASP A 201 13.20 -7.03 -22.99
C ASP A 201 13.76 -5.63 -23.26
N SER A 202 12.90 -4.63 -23.46
CA SER A 202 13.28 -3.25 -23.72
C SER A 202 13.73 -2.47 -22.48
N ILE A 203 13.53 -3.01 -21.29
CA ILE A 203 13.89 -2.35 -20.03
C ILE A 203 15.37 -2.66 -19.68
N PRO A 204 16.18 -1.66 -19.30
CA PRO A 204 17.54 -1.88 -18.84
C PRO A 204 17.60 -2.77 -17.59
N ALA A 205 18.63 -3.61 -17.47
CA ALA A 205 18.74 -4.59 -16.38
C ALA A 205 18.75 -3.93 -14.98
N GLU A 206 19.35 -2.76 -14.85
CA GLU A 206 19.39 -1.94 -13.63
C GLU A 206 18.02 -1.40 -13.20
N ASN A 207 17.06 -1.34 -14.13
CA ASN A 207 15.69 -0.91 -13.87
C ASN A 207 14.76 -2.11 -13.60
N LYS A 208 15.19 -3.34 -13.89
CA LYS A 208 14.43 -4.56 -13.59
C LYS A 208 14.58 -4.93 -12.12
N LEU A 209 13.55 -5.58 -11.57
CA LEU A 209 13.65 -6.18 -10.26
C LEU A 209 14.57 -7.40 -10.33
N GLN A 210 15.63 -7.38 -9.53
CA GLN A 210 16.62 -8.48 -9.46
C GLN A 210 16.10 -9.69 -8.67
N LYS A 211 14.98 -9.53 -7.96
CA LYS A 211 14.31 -10.59 -7.18
C LYS A 211 13.01 -10.99 -7.88
N THR A 212 12.53 -12.20 -7.59
CA THR A 212 11.26 -12.73 -8.14
C THR A 212 10.03 -12.35 -7.30
N GLU A 213 10.23 -11.81 -6.09
CA GLU A 213 9.17 -11.46 -5.16
C GLU A 213 9.00 -9.94 -5.06
N ILE A 214 7.75 -9.50 -5.24
CA ILE A 214 7.34 -8.09 -5.18
C ILE A 214 6.44 -7.90 -3.96
N SER A 215 6.78 -6.95 -3.10
CA SER A 215 5.84 -6.54 -2.05
C SER A 215 4.76 -5.68 -2.67
N ILE A 216 3.50 -5.98 -2.38
CA ILE A 216 2.35 -5.27 -2.94
C ILE A 216 2.09 -3.93 -2.23
N ASP A 217 2.86 -3.63 -1.18
CA ASP A 217 2.95 -2.29 -0.59
C ASP A 217 4.29 -2.20 0.14
N GLU A 218 5.19 -1.31 -0.33
CA GLU A 218 6.47 -0.99 0.32
C GLU A 218 6.34 0.13 1.37
N SER A 219 5.25 0.12 2.16
CA SER A 219 5.06 1.08 3.25
C SER A 219 6.27 1.15 4.20
N SER A 220 6.38 2.31 4.83
CA SER A 220 7.52 2.68 5.67
C SER A 220 7.66 1.84 6.95
N SER A 221 6.72 0.95 7.27
CA SER A 221 6.78 0.08 8.45
C SER A 221 7.08 -1.37 8.09
N VAL A 222 7.93 -2.04 8.88
CA VAL A 222 8.12 -3.50 8.79
C VAL A 222 6.77 -4.18 8.99
N LYS A 223 6.23 -4.85 7.98
CA LYS A 223 4.99 -5.60 8.06
C LYS A 223 5.22 -6.91 8.81
N ILE A 224 4.21 -7.37 9.54
CA ILE A 224 4.23 -8.70 10.17
C ILE A 224 3.63 -9.74 9.24
N LEU A 225 2.58 -9.37 8.52
CA LEU A 225 1.96 -10.16 7.48
C LEU A 225 1.69 -9.25 6.29
N GLY A 226 2.19 -9.61 5.11
CA GLY A 226 1.93 -8.88 3.88
C GLY A 226 1.72 -9.83 2.71
N VAL A 227 0.84 -9.46 1.79
CA VAL A 227 0.71 -10.17 0.51
C VAL A 227 1.83 -9.73 -0.43
N HIS A 228 2.53 -10.69 -1.00
CA HIS A 228 3.59 -10.50 -1.99
C HIS A 228 3.19 -11.22 -3.27
N TRP A 229 3.59 -10.69 -4.42
CA TRP A 229 3.45 -11.38 -5.69
C TRP A 229 4.77 -12.02 -6.08
N ASN A 230 4.76 -13.33 -6.31
CA ASN A 230 5.86 -14.05 -6.92
C ASN A 230 5.62 -14.07 -8.43
N SER A 231 6.43 -13.32 -9.18
CA SER A 231 6.23 -13.17 -10.63
C SER A 231 6.49 -14.46 -11.39
N HIS A 232 7.47 -15.26 -10.98
CA HIS A 232 7.83 -16.50 -11.66
C HIS A 232 6.74 -17.58 -11.55
N GLN A 233 6.18 -17.77 -10.34
CA GLN A 233 5.09 -18.72 -10.11
C GLN A 233 3.70 -18.14 -10.41
N ASP A 234 3.63 -16.83 -10.64
CA ASP A 234 2.41 -16.04 -10.76
C ASP A 234 1.38 -16.24 -9.61
N THR A 235 1.88 -16.20 -8.38
CA THR A 235 1.07 -16.42 -7.16
C THR A 235 1.19 -15.28 -6.17
N LEU A 236 0.09 -14.98 -5.50
CA LEU A 236 0.05 -14.16 -4.30
C LEU A 236 0.42 -15.05 -3.10
N GLN A 237 1.48 -14.66 -2.39
CA GLN A 237 2.09 -15.42 -1.29
C GLN A 237 2.15 -14.54 -0.04
N ILE A 238 2.28 -15.18 1.12
CA ILE A 238 2.26 -14.51 2.41
C ILE A 238 3.69 -14.37 2.93
N LYS A 239 4.16 -13.13 3.06
CA LYS A 239 5.40 -12.86 3.79
C LYS A 239 5.10 -12.70 5.26
N ILE A 240 5.86 -13.42 6.07
CA ILE A 240 5.76 -13.41 7.52
C ILE A 240 7.05 -12.87 8.09
N THR A 241 6.92 -11.87 8.94
CA THR A 241 7.99 -11.45 9.83
C THR A 241 7.60 -11.85 11.23
N ASP A 242 8.46 -12.62 11.90
CA ASP A 242 8.16 -13.13 13.24
C ASP A 242 7.88 -11.95 14.17
N PRO A 243 6.69 -11.91 14.81
CA PRO A 243 6.37 -10.82 15.70
C PRO A 243 7.29 -10.89 16.92
N GLN A 244 7.79 -9.73 17.33
CA GLN A 244 8.48 -9.56 18.62
C GLN A 244 7.56 -9.99 19.77
N GLU A 245 8.15 -10.33 20.91
CA GLU A 245 7.35 -10.69 22.09
C GLU A 245 6.38 -9.57 22.47
N VAL A 246 5.15 -9.97 22.79
CA VAL A 246 4.05 -9.05 23.11
C VAL A 246 3.67 -9.24 24.56
N PHE A 247 3.80 -8.15 25.33
CA PHE A 247 3.49 -8.12 26.76
C PHE A 247 2.36 -7.12 27.08
N THR A 248 2.15 -6.14 26.20
CA THR A 248 1.23 -5.02 26.44
C THR A 248 0.18 -4.88 25.34
N LYS A 249 -0.94 -4.24 25.68
CA LYS A 249 -2.01 -3.89 24.74
C LYS A 249 -1.50 -3.06 23.54
N ARG A 250 -0.59 -2.11 23.78
CA ARG A 250 0.04 -1.29 22.74
C ARG A 250 0.84 -2.14 21.75
N GLN A 251 1.64 -3.08 22.26
CA GLN A 251 2.42 -3.99 21.42
C GLN A 251 1.52 -4.88 20.56
N LEU A 252 0.44 -5.45 21.14
CA LEU A 252 -0.49 -6.27 20.35
C LEU A 252 -1.17 -5.45 19.24
N LEU A 253 -1.65 -4.24 19.56
CA LEU A 253 -2.23 -3.37 18.55
C LEU A 253 -1.23 -3.03 17.44
N SER A 254 0.03 -2.76 17.80
CA SER A 254 1.09 -2.53 16.83
C SER A 254 1.33 -3.74 15.93
N VAL A 255 1.19 -4.97 16.45
CA VAL A 255 1.24 -6.17 15.61
C VAL A 255 0.07 -6.18 14.62
N ILE A 256 -1.15 -6.00 15.11
CA ILE A 256 -2.37 -6.05 14.28
C ILE A 256 -2.34 -5.00 13.18
N ALA A 257 -1.88 -3.78 13.50
CA ALA A 257 -1.78 -2.69 12.54
C ALA A 257 -0.75 -2.93 11.43
N ARG A 258 0.20 -3.85 11.63
CA ARG A 258 1.24 -4.23 10.66
C ARG A 258 0.82 -5.39 9.74
N ILE A 259 -0.44 -5.80 9.80
CA ILE A 259 -1.02 -6.81 8.90
C ILE A 259 -1.63 -6.10 7.70
N PHE A 260 -1.14 -6.46 6.52
CA PHE A 260 -1.61 -5.95 5.24
C PHE A 260 -2.25 -7.08 4.44
N ASP A 261 -3.58 -7.16 4.48
CA ASP A 261 -4.40 -8.15 3.76
C ASP A 261 -5.62 -7.48 3.10
N PRO A 262 -5.41 -6.68 2.04
CA PRO A 262 -6.48 -5.90 1.40
C PRO A 262 -7.59 -6.78 0.81
N LEU A 263 -7.23 -7.92 0.21
CA LEU A 263 -8.16 -8.88 -0.41
C LEU A 263 -8.81 -9.84 0.60
N GLY A 264 -8.33 -9.88 1.85
CA GLY A 264 -8.88 -10.77 2.88
C GLY A 264 -8.47 -12.22 2.74
N ILE A 265 -7.33 -12.52 2.10
CA ILE A 265 -6.79 -13.88 1.92
C ILE A 265 -6.55 -14.53 3.30
N LEU A 266 -6.08 -13.73 4.26
CA LEU A 266 -5.78 -14.13 5.63
C LEU A 266 -6.96 -13.87 6.58
N SER A 267 -8.15 -13.56 6.07
CA SER A 267 -9.36 -13.28 6.87
C SER A 267 -9.61 -14.29 8.01
N PRO A 268 -9.48 -15.62 7.81
CA PRO A 268 -9.68 -16.60 8.88
C PRO A 268 -8.67 -16.47 10.03
N THR A 269 -7.46 -15.98 9.73
CA THR A 269 -6.38 -15.82 10.70
C THR A 269 -6.44 -14.45 11.36
N THR A 270 -6.65 -13.39 10.58
CA THR A 270 -6.66 -12.01 11.07
C THR A 270 -7.86 -11.70 11.95
N ILE A 271 -8.99 -12.40 11.79
CA ILE A 271 -10.16 -12.21 12.65
C ILE A 271 -9.89 -12.62 14.11
N VAL A 272 -9.06 -13.64 14.34
CA VAL A 272 -8.65 -14.08 15.68
C VAL A 272 -7.98 -12.94 16.44
N LEU A 273 -7.08 -12.22 15.77
CA LEU A 273 -6.39 -11.07 16.36
C LEU A 273 -7.34 -9.90 16.64
N LYS A 274 -8.31 -9.64 15.75
CA LYS A 274 -9.31 -8.60 15.97
C LYS A 274 -10.21 -8.93 17.17
N ILE A 275 -10.56 -10.20 17.36
CA ILE A 275 -11.29 -10.69 18.54
C ILE A 275 -10.44 -10.49 19.80
N LEU A 276 -9.17 -10.90 19.80
CA LEU A 276 -8.25 -10.67 20.93
C LEU A 276 -8.12 -9.19 21.30
N MET A 277 -8.09 -8.30 20.30
CA MET A 277 -8.06 -6.86 20.55
C MET A 277 -9.35 -6.38 21.22
N GLN A 278 -10.50 -6.88 20.79
CA GLN A 278 -11.79 -6.57 21.42
C GLN A 278 -11.83 -7.07 22.86
N ASP A 279 -11.33 -8.28 23.13
CA ASP A 279 -11.24 -8.82 24.50
C ASP A 279 -10.36 -7.95 25.41
N LEU A 280 -9.20 -7.47 24.91
CA LEU A 280 -8.37 -6.52 25.65
C LEU A 280 -9.08 -5.20 25.96
N TRP A 281 -9.95 -4.74 25.06
CA TRP A 281 -10.70 -3.50 25.27
C TRP A 281 -11.78 -3.69 26.34
N ASN A 282 -12.43 -4.85 26.38
CA ASN A 282 -13.40 -5.20 27.42
C ASN A 282 -12.78 -5.26 28.82
N ASN A 283 -11.50 -5.63 28.91
CA ASN A 283 -10.75 -5.65 30.17
C ASN A 283 -10.36 -4.23 30.66
N GLN A 284 -10.70 -3.16 29.93
CA GLN A 284 -10.43 -1.76 30.28
C GLN A 284 -8.95 -1.46 30.62
N LEU A 285 -8.03 -2.19 29.97
CA LEU A 285 -6.60 -2.06 30.21
C LEU A 285 -6.03 -0.77 29.61
N TYR A 286 -5.13 -0.11 30.35
CA TYR A 286 -4.28 0.96 29.85
C TYR A 286 -3.30 0.45 28.77
N TRP A 287 -2.74 1.36 27.97
CA TRP A 287 -1.92 1.00 26.79
C TRP A 287 -0.73 0.10 27.11
N ASP A 288 -0.05 0.37 28.21
CA ASP A 288 1.18 -0.32 28.62
C ASP A 288 0.93 -1.33 29.75
N ALA A 289 -0.34 -1.63 30.05
CA ALA A 289 -0.70 -2.66 31.02
C ALA A 289 -0.41 -4.06 30.47
N GLY A 290 -0.05 -4.97 31.38
CA GLY A 290 0.20 -6.38 31.08
C GLY A 290 -1.05 -7.07 30.55
N ILE A 291 -0.85 -7.98 29.59
CA ILE A 291 -1.93 -8.77 28.99
C ILE A 291 -2.38 -9.89 29.96
N PRO A 292 -3.69 -10.07 30.17
CA PRO A 292 -4.22 -11.19 30.95
C PRO A 292 -3.74 -12.55 30.43
N HIS A 293 -3.50 -13.50 31.33
CA HIS A 293 -2.93 -14.81 31.01
C HIS A 293 -3.64 -15.54 29.85
N GLU A 294 -4.98 -15.55 29.84
CA GLU A 294 -5.77 -16.23 28.80
C GLU A 294 -5.59 -15.61 27.41
N ILE A 295 -5.49 -14.28 27.34
CA ILE A 295 -5.25 -13.56 26.08
C ILE A 295 -3.82 -13.81 25.61
N LEU A 296 -2.85 -13.79 26.54
CA LEU A 296 -1.45 -14.07 26.23
C LEU A 296 -1.26 -15.51 25.72
N LYS A 297 -1.95 -16.48 26.32
CA LYS A 297 -1.96 -17.88 25.86
C LYS A 297 -2.46 -17.98 24.42
N THR A 298 -3.60 -17.36 24.12
CA THR A 298 -4.17 -17.35 22.77
C THR A 298 -3.24 -16.66 21.77
N TRP A 299 -2.60 -15.55 22.15
CA TRP A 299 -1.58 -14.89 21.35
C TRP A 299 -0.37 -15.79 21.07
N LYS A 300 0.15 -16.51 22.09
CA LYS A 300 1.28 -17.43 21.91
C LYS A 300 0.95 -18.58 20.97
N THR A 301 -0.25 -19.14 21.06
CA THR A 301 -0.74 -20.14 20.10
C THR A 301 -0.75 -19.56 18.68
N PHE A 302 -1.38 -18.39 18.49
CA PHE A 302 -1.38 -17.70 17.21
C PHE A 302 0.03 -17.48 16.65
N GLN A 303 0.96 -17.00 17.48
CA GLN A 303 2.35 -16.77 17.10
C GLN A 303 3.05 -18.06 16.64
N SER A 304 2.83 -19.18 17.35
CA SER A 304 3.41 -20.47 16.97
C SER A 304 2.85 -21.03 15.66
N GLU A 305 1.62 -20.66 15.29
CA GLU A 305 0.95 -21.14 14.08
C GLU A 305 1.21 -20.23 12.86
N LEU A 306 1.76 -19.03 13.07
CA LEU A 306 2.04 -18.09 11.97
C LEU A 306 2.86 -18.75 10.85
N SER A 307 3.86 -19.57 11.19
CA SER A 307 4.73 -20.19 10.20
C SER A 307 3.98 -21.02 9.15
N PHE A 308 2.81 -21.59 9.49
CA PHE A 308 2.00 -22.36 8.55
C PHE A 308 1.40 -21.51 7.42
N LEU A 309 1.30 -20.19 7.59
CA LEU A 309 0.77 -19.31 6.55
C LEU A 309 1.75 -19.15 5.37
N LYS A 310 3.04 -19.51 5.53
CA LYS A 310 4.06 -19.40 4.46
C LYS A 310 3.72 -20.27 3.25
N ASP A 311 2.99 -21.37 3.47
CA ASP A 311 2.61 -22.33 2.44
C ASP A 311 1.35 -21.90 1.66
N ILE A 312 0.66 -20.83 2.11
CA ILE A 312 -0.52 -20.31 1.41
C ILE A 312 -0.07 -19.62 0.13
N LYS A 313 -0.48 -20.21 -1.01
CA LYS A 313 -0.28 -19.66 -2.35
C LYS A 313 -1.63 -19.53 -3.04
N LEU A 314 -1.97 -18.31 -3.44
CA LEU A 314 -3.18 -18.02 -4.19
C LEU A 314 -2.80 -17.66 -5.63
N PRO A 315 -3.39 -18.28 -6.67
CA PRO A 315 -3.20 -17.83 -8.04
C PRO A 315 -3.55 -16.34 -8.20
N ARG A 316 -2.63 -15.56 -8.78
CA ARG A 316 -2.91 -14.15 -9.06
C ARG A 316 -4.01 -14.07 -10.11
N TYR A 317 -3.80 -14.68 -11.29
CA TYR A 317 -4.70 -14.58 -12.43
C TYR A 317 -6.07 -15.21 -12.17
N LEU A 318 -7.13 -14.41 -12.29
CA LEU A 318 -8.52 -14.86 -12.39
C LEU A 318 -8.75 -15.37 -13.82
N LYS A 319 -8.40 -16.64 -14.00
CA LYS A 319 -8.28 -17.28 -15.32
C LYS A 319 -9.55 -17.14 -16.16
N ASN A 320 -9.39 -16.62 -17.38
CA ASN A 320 -10.39 -16.57 -18.46
C ASN A 320 -11.67 -15.78 -18.15
N VAL A 321 -11.66 -14.91 -17.13
CA VAL A 321 -12.85 -14.14 -16.72
C VAL A 321 -13.39 -13.21 -17.82
N TYR A 322 -12.54 -12.77 -18.75
CA TYR A 322 -12.92 -11.89 -19.86
C TYR A 322 -12.82 -12.56 -21.24
N SER A 323 -12.75 -13.88 -21.31
CA SER A 323 -12.75 -14.60 -22.59
C SER A 323 -14.15 -14.61 -23.20
N GLU A 324 -14.25 -14.50 -24.54
CA GLU A 324 -15.54 -14.34 -25.24
C GLU A 324 -16.46 -15.57 -25.17
N SER A 325 -15.90 -16.77 -24.92
CA SER A 325 -16.61 -18.06 -24.95
C SER A 325 -16.57 -18.77 -23.59
N VAL A 326 -16.85 -18.06 -22.50
CA VAL A 326 -16.95 -18.65 -21.16
C VAL A 326 -18.21 -18.22 -20.43
N ILE A 327 -18.67 -19.06 -19.50
CA ILE A 327 -19.71 -18.70 -18.54
C ILE A 327 -19.02 -18.34 -17.22
N VAL A 328 -19.15 -17.08 -16.82
CA VAL A 328 -18.59 -16.56 -15.56
C VAL A 328 -19.71 -16.41 -14.54
N GLN A 329 -19.46 -16.89 -13.32
CA GLN A 329 -20.37 -16.79 -12.18
C GLN A 329 -19.59 -16.30 -10.97
N LEU A 330 -20.12 -15.31 -10.26
CA LEU A 330 -19.65 -14.94 -8.93
C LEU A 330 -20.49 -15.67 -7.89
N HIS A 331 -19.83 -16.39 -6.99
CA HIS A 331 -20.44 -17.14 -5.91
C HIS A 331 -20.00 -16.57 -4.58
N GLY A 332 -20.97 -16.19 -3.76
CA GLY A 332 -20.74 -15.46 -2.52
C GLY A 332 -21.32 -16.24 -1.37
N PHE A 333 -20.51 -16.43 -0.32
CA PHE A 333 -20.92 -17.11 0.90
C PHE A 333 -20.75 -16.14 2.06
N CYS A 334 -21.67 -16.19 3.01
CA CYS A 334 -21.57 -15.44 4.24
C CYS A 334 -22.08 -16.28 5.40
N ASP A 335 -21.47 -16.09 6.56
CA ASP A 335 -21.85 -16.77 7.78
C ASP A 335 -21.56 -15.89 9.00
N ALA A 336 -22.19 -16.21 10.11
CA ALA A 336 -22.09 -15.47 11.35
C ALA A 336 -22.05 -16.37 12.57
N SER A 337 -21.27 -15.93 13.56
CA SER A 337 -21.20 -16.53 14.89
C SER A 337 -21.46 -15.47 15.95
N SER A 338 -21.46 -15.89 17.22
CA SER A 338 -21.51 -14.96 18.35
C SER A 338 -20.28 -14.05 18.46
N LYS A 339 -19.15 -14.39 17.82
CA LYS A 339 -17.88 -13.65 17.92
C LYS A 339 -17.57 -12.78 16.71
N ALA A 340 -17.98 -13.22 15.52
CA ALA A 340 -17.65 -12.56 14.27
C ALA A 340 -18.60 -13.00 13.15
N TYR A 341 -18.66 -12.20 12.10
CA TYR A 341 -19.34 -12.51 10.86
C TYR A 341 -18.45 -12.21 9.66
N ALA A 342 -18.66 -12.95 8.57
CA ALA A 342 -17.76 -12.96 7.42
C ALA A 342 -18.53 -13.07 6.10
N ALA A 343 -17.87 -12.63 5.04
CA ALA A 343 -18.29 -12.83 3.66
C ALA A 343 -17.08 -13.18 2.79
N VAL A 344 -17.27 -14.05 1.81
CA VAL A 344 -16.25 -14.44 0.83
C VAL A 344 -16.88 -14.57 -0.55
N ILE A 345 -16.15 -14.16 -1.58
CA ILE A 345 -16.53 -14.30 -2.98
C ILE A 345 -15.52 -15.17 -3.71
N TYR A 346 -16.03 -16.12 -4.47
CA TYR A 346 -15.31 -16.94 -5.44
C TYR A 346 -15.84 -16.63 -6.84
N ILE A 347 -14.98 -16.75 -7.83
CA ILE A 347 -15.36 -16.73 -9.24
C ILE A 347 -15.28 -18.14 -9.80
N ARG A 348 -16.34 -18.56 -10.49
CA ARG A 348 -16.42 -19.81 -11.21
C ARG A 348 -16.48 -19.50 -12.70
N VAL A 349 -15.53 -20.04 -13.46
CA VAL A 349 -15.47 -19.93 -14.92
C VAL A 349 -15.67 -21.31 -15.51
N LEU A 350 -16.66 -21.46 -16.39
CA LEU A 350 -16.90 -22.64 -17.20
C LEU A 350 -16.51 -22.32 -18.64
N THR A 351 -15.53 -23.04 -19.18
CA THR A 351 -15.09 -22.88 -20.57
C THR A 351 -16.04 -23.56 -21.55
N ASP A 352 -15.93 -23.20 -22.83
CA ASP A 352 -16.57 -23.89 -23.96
C ASP A 352 -16.17 -25.37 -24.06
N THR A 353 -14.94 -25.72 -23.66
CA THR A 353 -14.46 -27.11 -23.55
C THR A 353 -15.06 -27.88 -22.36
N GLY A 354 -15.85 -27.22 -21.50
CA GLY A 354 -16.46 -27.82 -20.32
C GLY A 354 -15.58 -27.82 -19.07
N GLU A 355 -14.39 -27.21 -19.10
CA GLU A 355 -13.52 -27.10 -17.93
C GLU A 355 -14.06 -26.07 -16.93
N ILE A 356 -13.94 -26.38 -15.64
CA ILE A 356 -14.41 -25.52 -14.55
C ILE A 356 -13.21 -25.06 -13.74
N PHE A 357 -13.06 -23.74 -13.61
CA PHE A 357 -12.09 -23.11 -12.72
C PHE A 357 -12.84 -22.37 -11.61
N VAL A 358 -12.48 -22.61 -10.35
CA VAL A 358 -13.01 -21.86 -9.20
C VAL A 358 -11.85 -21.19 -8.48
N THR A 359 -11.90 -19.88 -8.35
CA THR A 359 -10.81 -19.08 -7.76
C THR A 359 -11.35 -18.13 -6.70
N PHE A 360 -10.65 -18.00 -5.58
CA PHE A 360 -10.96 -17.00 -4.55
C PHE A 360 -10.77 -15.58 -5.10
N VAL A 361 -11.73 -14.69 -4.86
CA VAL A 361 -11.65 -13.28 -5.27
C VAL A 361 -11.29 -12.41 -4.09
N ALA A 362 -12.13 -12.39 -3.05
CA ALA A 362 -11.94 -11.58 -1.87
C ALA A 362 -12.76 -12.10 -0.69
N ALA A 363 -12.34 -11.75 0.53
CA ALA A 363 -13.13 -11.94 1.74
C ALA A 363 -13.07 -10.70 2.63
N LYS A 364 -14.08 -10.56 3.50
CA LYS A 364 -14.11 -9.55 4.55
C LYS A 364 -14.64 -10.18 5.83
N THR A 365 -14.08 -9.77 6.95
CA THR A 365 -14.48 -10.20 8.29
C THR A 365 -14.71 -9.01 9.20
N ARG A 366 -15.70 -9.12 10.08
CA ARG A 366 -15.98 -8.14 11.13
C ARG A 366 -16.19 -8.85 12.46
N VAL A 367 -15.65 -8.28 13.53
CA VAL A 367 -15.90 -8.74 14.89
C VAL A 367 -17.33 -8.36 15.27
N ALA A 368 -18.04 -9.25 15.96
CA ALA A 368 -19.36 -8.96 16.47
C ALA A 368 -19.29 -7.77 17.45
N PRO A 369 -20.19 -6.78 17.38
CA PRO A 369 -20.28 -5.71 18.36
C PRO A 369 -20.50 -6.24 19.78
N LEU A 370 -19.98 -5.52 20.77
CA LEU A 370 -20.12 -5.86 22.19
C LEU A 370 -21.58 -5.87 22.65
N LYS A 371 -22.41 -5.02 22.05
CA LYS A 371 -23.85 -5.05 22.27
C LYS A 371 -24.40 -6.32 21.64
N GLN A 372 -24.75 -7.30 22.47
CA GLN A 372 -25.26 -8.58 22.03
C GLN A 372 -26.50 -8.40 21.14
N LEU A 373 -26.33 -8.76 19.88
CA LEU A 373 -27.43 -9.03 18.96
C LEU A 373 -27.64 -10.55 18.89
N THR A 374 -28.79 -10.96 18.38
CA THR A 374 -29.08 -12.38 18.17
C THR A 374 -28.28 -12.91 16.98
N ILE A 375 -28.02 -14.22 16.94
CA ILE A 375 -27.34 -14.87 15.81
C ILE A 375 -28.03 -14.56 14.46
N PRO A 376 -29.37 -14.63 14.33
CA PRO A 376 -30.05 -14.26 13.09
C PRO A 376 -29.81 -12.80 12.64
N ARG A 377 -29.59 -11.87 13.58
CA ARG A 377 -29.20 -10.49 13.23
C ARG A 377 -27.78 -10.43 12.70
N PHE A 378 -26.86 -11.24 13.23
CA PHE A 378 -25.50 -11.31 12.69
C PHE A 378 -25.45 -12.00 11.32
N GLU A 379 -26.30 -12.99 11.06
CA GLU A 379 -26.49 -13.55 9.71
C GLU A 379 -26.99 -12.48 8.73
N LEU A 380 -27.90 -11.60 9.15
CA LEU A 380 -28.30 -10.45 8.34
C LEU A 380 -27.15 -9.45 8.12
N CYS A 381 -26.32 -9.22 9.13
CA CYS A 381 -25.10 -8.41 8.99
C CYS A 381 -24.08 -9.05 8.04
N SER A 382 -23.93 -10.38 8.05
CA SER A 382 -23.04 -11.11 7.12
C SER A 382 -23.55 -11.04 5.70
N ALA A 383 -24.87 -11.15 5.50
CA ALA A 383 -25.51 -10.96 4.19
C ALA A 383 -25.32 -9.53 3.67
N LEU A 384 -25.47 -8.51 4.52
CA LEU A 384 -25.19 -7.12 4.14
C LEU A 384 -23.70 -6.93 3.78
N LEU A 385 -22.79 -7.51 4.56
CA LEU A 385 -21.36 -7.47 4.27
C LEU A 385 -21.04 -8.11 2.92
N LEU A 386 -21.68 -9.23 2.59
CA LEU A 386 -21.54 -9.90 1.31
C LEU A 386 -22.07 -9.03 0.16
N ALA A 387 -23.25 -8.41 0.30
CA ALA A 387 -23.79 -7.50 -0.70
C ALA A 387 -22.85 -6.30 -0.97
N GLN A 388 -22.25 -5.72 0.07
CA GLN A 388 -21.26 -4.66 -0.06
C GLN A 388 -19.97 -5.16 -0.74
N LEU A 389 -19.55 -6.38 -0.44
CA LEU A 389 -18.38 -6.99 -1.07
C LEU A 389 -18.63 -7.24 -2.56
N TYR A 390 -19.82 -7.71 -2.94
CA TYR A 390 -20.25 -7.83 -4.34
C TYR A 390 -20.26 -6.50 -5.09
N GLN A 391 -20.61 -5.39 -4.44
CA GLN A 391 -20.57 -4.07 -5.07
C GLN A 391 -19.12 -3.56 -5.27
N SER A 392 -18.18 -4.06 -4.47
CA SER A 392 -16.78 -3.62 -4.49
C SER A 392 -15.93 -4.41 -5.48
N VAL A 393 -16.30 -5.68 -5.73
CA VAL A 393 -15.76 -6.58 -6.76
C VAL A 393 -16.42 -6.28 -8.08
#